data_AF-A0A251U278-F1
#
_entry.id   AF-A0A251U278-F1
#
_cell.length_a   1.000
_cell.length_b   1.000
_cell.length_c   1.000
_cell.angle_alpha   90.00
_cell.angle_beta   90.00
_cell.angle_gamma   90.00
#
_symmetry.space_group_name_H-M   'P 1'
#
loop_
_entity.id
_entity.type
_entity.pdbx_description
1 polymer ?
#
loop_
_entity_poly.entity_id
_entity_poly.type
_entity_poly.pdbx_seq_one_letter_code
_entity_poly.pdbx_strand_id
1 'polypeptide(L)'
;MSTIVTYTTLRSDIYKALVESFSNATAGIPQVPAVEPFGLCFEDGAFGSGSVPRIDLEMESENIWSVSVENSIKWVGNGAACLAFVDGGSKVTDPIVIGTFQMENNFLYFDLENQQLGFSSSLLSRGTNCSNFNFNLVESYTYQLSSE
;
A
#
# COMPACT_ATOMS: atom_id res chain seq x y z
N MET A 1 9.96 -5.33 -4.06
CA MET A 1 8.55 -5.60 -3.67
C MET A 1 8.45 -7.04 -3.20
N SER A 2 7.56 -7.35 -2.25
CA SER A 2 7.46 -8.70 -1.68
C SER A 2 6.00 -9.07 -1.41
N THR A 3 5.63 -10.30 -1.79
CA THR A 3 4.31 -10.89 -1.50
C THR A 3 4.30 -11.71 -0.20
N ILE A 4 5.43 -11.79 0.50
CA ILE A 4 5.58 -12.55 1.75
C ILE A 4 5.32 -11.63 2.96
N VAL A 5 5.61 -10.33 2.82
CA VAL A 5 5.37 -9.34 3.89
C VAL A 5 4.07 -8.60 3.63
N THR A 6 3.25 -8.45 4.67
CA THR A 6 1.94 -7.80 4.55
C THR A 6 2.05 -6.30 4.35
N TYR A 7 2.83 -5.62 5.19
CA TYR A 7 2.93 -4.16 5.18
C TYR A 7 4.27 -3.71 4.63
N THR A 8 4.28 -2.55 3.98
CA THR A 8 5.51 -1.92 3.52
C THR A 8 6.45 -1.72 4.69
N THR A 9 7.64 -2.31 4.57
CA THR A 9 8.70 -2.25 5.57
C THR A 9 9.74 -1.25 5.11
N LEU A 10 10.10 -0.31 5.98
CA LEU A 10 11.04 0.77 5.71
C LEU A 10 12.24 0.66 6.64
N ARG A 11 13.43 0.95 6.14
CA ARG A 11 14.60 1.16 7.00
C ARG A 11 14.31 2.28 8.00
N SER A 12 14.85 2.16 9.21
CA SER A 12 14.44 3.02 10.34
C SER A 12 14.58 4.53 10.10
N ASP A 13 15.55 4.98 9.31
CA ASP A 13 15.71 6.40 8.94
C ASP A 13 14.56 6.89 8.07
N ILE A 14 14.18 6.12 7.05
CA ILE A 14 13.06 6.41 6.15
C ILE A 14 11.73 6.30 6.90
N TYR A 15 11.58 5.26 7.72
CA TYR A 15 10.39 5.07 8.56
C TYR A 15 10.13 6.27 9.45
N LYS A 16 11.15 6.73 10.19
CA LYS A 16 11.04 7.88 11.08
C LYS A 16 10.67 9.16 10.33
N ALA A 17 11.33 9.42 9.19
CA ALA A 17 11.03 10.59 8.37
C ALA A 17 9.58 10.58 7.84
N LEU A 18 9.07 9.41 7.43
CA LEU A 18 7.69 9.25 6.99
C LEU A 18 6.71 9.49 8.15
N VAL A 19 6.92 8.84 9.29
CA VAL A 19 6.05 8.96 10.48
C VAL A 19 6.02 10.40 10.98
N GLU A 20 7.17 11.07 11.07
CA GLU A 20 7.27 12.47 11.49
C GLU A 20 6.52 13.39 10.53
N SER A 21 6.75 13.24 9.22
CA SER A 21 6.08 14.05 8.20
C SER A 21 4.56 13.83 8.21
N PHE A 22 4.13 12.57 8.34
CA PHE A 22 2.71 12.22 8.39
C PHE A 22 2.05 12.74 9.67
N SER A 23 2.72 12.61 10.82
CA SER A 23 2.25 13.15 12.10
C SER A 23 2.11 14.68 12.04
N ASN A 24 3.07 15.38 11.42
CA ASN A 24 2.98 16.83 11.23
C ASN A 24 1.83 17.23 10.31
N ALA A 25 1.62 16.51 9.22
CA ALA A 25 0.50 16.73 8.31
C ALA A 25 -0.87 16.42 8.95
N THR A 26 -0.89 15.67 10.05
CA THR A 26 -2.09 15.26 10.78
C THR A 26 -2.15 15.84 12.20
N ALA A 27 -1.43 16.93 12.48
CA ALA A 27 -1.33 17.49 13.84
C ALA A 27 -2.67 17.88 14.50
N GLY A 28 -3.74 18.04 13.71
CA GLY A 28 -5.10 18.30 14.20
C GLY A 28 -5.99 17.06 14.35
N ILE A 29 -5.49 15.87 14.00
CA ILE A 29 -6.24 14.61 14.07
C ILE A 29 -5.91 13.90 15.39
N PRO A 30 -6.91 13.57 16.23
CA PRO A 30 -6.70 12.82 17.47
C PRO A 30 -5.90 11.53 17.27
N GLN A 31 -4.75 11.43 17.95
CA GLN A 31 -3.93 10.22 18.01
C GLN A 31 -4.38 9.30 19.16
N VAL A 32 -4.21 8.01 18.97
CA VAL A 32 -4.43 6.96 19.99
C VAL A 32 -3.12 6.21 20.21
N PRO A 33 -2.98 5.43 21.31
CA PRO A 33 -1.81 4.58 21.49
C PRO A 33 -1.54 3.71 20.27
N ALA A 34 -0.25 3.61 19.90
CA ALA A 34 0.22 2.77 18.81
C ALA A 34 -0.23 1.31 19.00
N VAL A 35 -0.62 0.67 17.90
CA VAL A 35 -1.05 -0.73 17.86
C VAL A 35 -0.06 -1.50 17.00
N GLU A 36 0.69 -2.41 17.61
CA GLU A 36 1.68 -3.23 16.91
C GLU A 36 1.06 -3.93 15.69
N PRO A 37 1.76 -3.93 14.53
CA PRO A 37 3.15 -3.50 14.32
C PRO A 37 3.32 -2.01 13.94
N PHE A 38 2.29 -1.17 14.13
CA PHE A 38 2.29 0.22 13.66
C PHE A 38 2.68 1.20 14.76
N GLY A 39 3.56 2.16 14.42
CA GLY A 39 4.04 3.18 15.36
C GLY A 39 3.25 4.49 15.38
N LEU A 40 2.26 4.68 14.49
CA LEU A 40 1.42 5.88 14.44
C LEU A 40 -0.04 5.49 14.18
N CYS A 41 -0.91 5.81 15.13
CA CYS A 41 -2.33 5.49 15.08
C CYS A 41 -3.19 6.68 15.50
N PHE A 42 -4.39 6.73 14.93
CA PHE A 42 -5.39 7.77 15.09
C PHE A 42 -6.71 7.18 15.57
N GLU A 43 -7.53 8.01 16.20
CA GLU A 43 -8.88 7.62 16.58
C GLU A 43 -9.70 7.27 15.32
N ASP A 44 -10.46 6.18 15.39
CA ASP A 44 -11.31 5.72 14.30
C ASP A 44 -12.36 6.80 13.94
N GLY A 45 -12.59 7.01 12.64
CA GLY A 45 -13.46 8.07 12.14
C GLY A 45 -12.89 9.49 12.26
N ALA A 46 -11.75 9.70 12.94
CA ALA A 46 -11.21 11.03 13.20
C ALA A 46 -10.68 11.74 11.94
N PHE A 47 -10.35 10.99 10.90
CA PHE A 47 -9.99 11.57 9.60
C PHE A 47 -11.16 12.35 8.97
N GLY A 48 -12.43 12.07 9.29
CA GLY A 48 -13.58 12.82 8.77
C GLY A 48 -13.57 12.99 7.24
N SER A 49 -14.02 14.14 6.73
CA SER A 49 -13.74 14.58 5.35
C SER A 49 -12.34 15.20 5.17
N GLY A 50 -11.54 15.21 6.24
CA GLY A 50 -10.15 15.63 6.25
C GLY A 50 -9.30 14.55 5.59
N SER A 51 -8.91 14.81 4.34
CA SER A 51 -8.13 13.88 3.52
C SER A 51 -6.92 13.36 4.28
N VAL A 52 -6.82 12.03 4.38
CA VAL A 52 -5.59 11.34 4.78
C VAL A 52 -4.45 11.86 3.89
N PRO A 53 -3.31 12.29 4.46
CA PRO A 53 -2.19 12.79 3.66
C PRO A 53 -1.80 11.80 2.57
N ARG A 54 -1.62 12.32 1.35
CA ARG A 54 -1.16 11.53 0.21
C ARG A 54 0.27 11.08 0.45
N ILE A 55 0.54 9.80 0.15
CA ILE A 55 1.89 9.26 0.11
C ILE A 55 2.17 8.89 -1.34
N ASP A 56 3.21 9.49 -1.90
CA ASP A 56 3.64 9.25 -3.26
C ASP A 56 5.01 8.57 -3.26
N LEU A 57 5.11 7.49 -4.01
CA LEU A 57 6.36 6.85 -4.35
C LEU A 57 6.79 7.39 -5.71
N GLU A 58 7.75 8.31 -5.70
CA GLU A 58 8.37 8.84 -6.91
C GLU A 58 9.37 7.82 -7.47
N MET A 59 9.08 7.34 -8.67
CA MET A 59 9.87 6.37 -9.41
C MET A 59 10.74 7.08 -10.45
N GLU A 60 11.53 6.31 -11.20
CA GLU A 60 12.32 6.85 -12.31
C GLU A 60 11.45 7.59 -13.34
N SER A 61 12.04 8.61 -13.98
CA SER A 61 11.40 9.43 -15.00
C SER A 61 10.13 10.16 -14.53
N GLU A 62 10.11 10.62 -13.27
CA GLU A 62 9.00 11.39 -12.67
C GLU A 62 7.66 10.62 -12.62
N ASN A 63 7.72 9.29 -12.76
CA ASN A 63 6.52 8.45 -12.62
C ASN A 63 6.13 8.34 -11.15
N ILE A 64 4.87 8.63 -10.84
CA ILE A 64 4.39 8.65 -9.44
C ILE A 64 3.43 7.49 -9.21
N TRP A 65 3.79 6.59 -8.30
CA TRP A 65 2.84 5.64 -7.72
C TRP A 65 2.27 6.23 -6.42
N SER A 66 1.04 6.73 -6.50
CA SER A 66 0.29 7.17 -5.31
C SER A 66 -0.29 6.01 -4.54
N VAL A 67 0.07 5.93 -3.25
CA VAL A 67 -0.55 5.01 -2.30
C VAL A 67 -1.93 5.56 -1.95
N SER A 68 -2.98 4.80 -2.25
CA SER A 68 -4.35 5.22 -1.93
C SER A 68 -4.60 5.17 -0.42
N VAL A 69 -5.65 5.84 0.03
CA VAL A 69 -6.00 5.90 1.47
C VAL A 69 -6.24 4.50 2.04
N GLU A 70 -6.89 3.64 1.26
CA GLU A 70 -7.19 2.25 1.62
C GLU A 70 -5.93 1.39 1.73
N ASN A 71 -4.83 1.82 1.10
CA ASN A 71 -3.53 1.15 1.13
C ASN A 71 -2.53 1.85 2.07
N SER A 72 -2.86 3.02 2.63
CA SER A 72 -2.00 3.78 3.56
C SER A 72 -2.46 3.70 5.01
N ILE A 73 -3.77 3.54 5.27
CA ILE A 73 -4.34 3.44 6.62
C ILE A 73 -4.95 2.06 6.84
N LYS A 74 -4.56 1.39 7.91
CA LYS A 74 -5.15 0.14 8.37
C LYS A 74 -6.10 0.40 9.54
N TRP A 75 -7.38 0.08 9.34
CA TRP A 75 -8.35 -0.03 10.43
C TRP A 75 -8.03 -1.30 11.22
N VAL A 76 -7.53 -1.15 12.45
CA VAL A 76 -7.11 -2.26 13.32
C VAL A 76 -8.22 -2.69 14.29
N GLY A 77 -9.34 -1.98 14.32
CA GLY A 77 -10.45 -2.20 15.25
C GLY A 77 -10.25 -1.48 16.58
N ASN A 78 -11.20 -1.64 17.50
CA ASN A 78 -11.20 -1.00 18.83
C ASN A 78 -11.00 0.52 18.82
N GLY A 79 -11.49 1.20 17.77
CA GLY A 79 -11.40 2.65 17.66
C GLY A 79 -10.04 3.17 17.18
N ALA A 80 -9.23 2.36 16.51
CA ALA A 80 -7.93 2.78 15.98
C ALA A 80 -7.77 2.57 14.45
N ALA A 81 -7.18 3.58 13.81
CA ALA A 81 -6.77 3.59 12.41
C ALA A 81 -5.28 3.95 12.32
N CYS A 82 -4.44 3.05 11.80
CA CYS A 82 -2.98 3.17 11.88
C CYS A 82 -2.33 3.39 10.52
N LEU A 83 -1.25 4.16 10.49
CA LEU A 83 -0.39 4.30 9.32
C LEU A 83 0.25 2.94 9.00
N ALA A 84 -0.08 2.37 7.84
CA ALA A 84 0.19 0.97 7.50
C ALA A 84 1.62 0.70 6.98
N PHE A 85 2.61 1.27 7.66
CA PHE A 85 4.04 1.11 7.38
C PHE A 85 4.77 0.64 8.65
N VAL A 86 5.83 -0.15 8.48
CA VAL A 86 6.53 -0.81 9.59
C VAL A 86 8.02 -0.47 9.57
N ASP A 87 8.61 -0.25 10.76
CA ASP A 87 10.07 -0.09 10.92
C ASP A 87 10.75 -1.46 10.78
N GLY A 88 11.55 -1.63 9.73
CA GLY A 88 12.33 -2.85 9.50
C GLY A 88 13.62 -2.95 10.31
N GLY A 89 14.03 -1.86 10.96
CA GLY A 89 15.32 -1.75 11.63
C GLY A 89 16.42 -1.16 10.74
N SER A 90 17.53 -0.78 11.35
CA SER A 90 18.63 -0.07 10.67
C SER A 90 19.53 -0.97 9.81
N LYS A 91 19.40 -2.30 9.95
CA LYS A 91 20.26 -3.29 9.29
C LYS A 91 19.57 -4.07 8.17
N VAL A 92 18.39 -3.62 7.73
CA VAL A 92 17.70 -4.25 6.59
C VAL A 92 18.53 -4.08 5.31
N THR A 93 18.57 -5.12 4.49
CA THR A 93 19.28 -5.11 3.20
C THR A 93 18.60 -4.18 2.21
N ASP A 94 17.27 -4.30 2.08
CA ASP A 94 16.46 -3.47 1.19
C ASP A 94 15.88 -2.29 1.98
N PRO A 95 16.17 -1.03 1.60
CA PRO A 95 15.69 0.13 2.36
C PRO A 95 14.17 0.30 2.34
N ILE A 96 13.51 -0.15 1.28
CA ILE A 96 12.06 -0.10 1.07
C ILE A 96 11.61 -1.43 0.50
N VAL A 97 10.74 -2.14 1.22
CA VAL A 97 10.07 -3.35 0.74
C VAL A 97 8.57 -3.10 0.71
N ILE A 98 8.01 -2.87 -0.49
CA ILE A 98 6.56 -2.71 -0.67
C ILE A 98 5.87 -4.06 -0.41
N GLY A 99 4.95 -4.06 0.56
CA GLY A 99 4.19 -5.24 1.01
C GLY A 99 2.83 -5.40 0.33
N THR A 100 2.16 -6.54 0.56
CA THR A 100 0.90 -6.88 -0.12
C THR A 100 -0.22 -5.89 0.14
N PHE A 101 -0.34 -5.35 1.34
CA PHE A 101 -1.37 -4.38 1.70
C PHE A 101 -1.29 -3.11 0.83
N GLN A 102 -0.07 -2.69 0.45
CA GLN A 102 0.12 -1.56 -0.48
C GLN A 102 -0.10 -1.93 -1.94
N MET A 103 0.05 -3.21 -2.30
CA MET A 103 -0.18 -3.71 -3.66
C MET A 103 -1.65 -4.05 -3.93
N GLU A 104 -2.43 -4.31 -2.89
CA GLU A 104 -3.86 -4.67 -2.99
C GLU A 104 -4.64 -3.66 -3.83
N ASN A 105 -5.47 -4.17 -4.73
CA ASN A 105 -6.30 -3.38 -5.64
C ASN A 105 -5.52 -2.43 -6.56
N ASN A 106 -4.24 -2.70 -6.81
CA ASN A 106 -3.46 -2.07 -7.88
C ASN A 106 -3.10 -3.13 -8.93
N PHE A 107 -3.11 -2.75 -10.20
CA PHE A 107 -2.62 -3.61 -11.26
C PHE A 107 -1.12 -3.41 -11.42
N LEU A 108 -0.34 -4.48 -11.25
CA LEU A 108 1.11 -4.49 -11.38
C LEU A 108 1.50 -5.38 -12.56
N TYR A 109 2.26 -4.82 -13.49
CA TYR A 109 2.73 -5.49 -14.69
C TYR A 109 4.25 -5.57 -14.67
N PHE A 110 4.78 -6.79 -14.68
CA PHE A 110 6.20 -7.06 -14.66
C PHE A 110 6.66 -7.42 -16.07
N ASP A 111 7.20 -6.43 -16.79
CA ASP A 111 7.81 -6.64 -18.09
C ASP A 111 9.26 -7.08 -17.90
N LEU A 112 9.48 -8.40 -17.91
CA LEU A 112 10.81 -8.97 -17.71
C LEU A 112 11.73 -8.78 -18.92
N GLU A 113 11.17 -8.63 -20.12
CA GLU A 113 11.94 -8.44 -21.35
C GLU A 113 12.54 -7.03 -21.39
N ASN A 114 11.73 -6.01 -21.06
CA ASN A 114 12.17 -4.62 -21.03
C ASN A 114 12.69 -4.18 -19.65
N GLN A 115 12.66 -5.04 -18.64
CA GLN A 115 13.04 -4.76 -17.25
C GLN A 115 12.23 -3.60 -16.63
N GLN A 116 10.93 -3.55 -16.94
CA GLN A 116 10.04 -2.47 -16.53
C GLN A 116 8.96 -2.96 -15.58
N LEU A 117 8.57 -2.07 -14.66
CA LEU A 117 7.40 -2.23 -13.82
C LEU A 117 6.32 -1.24 -14.27
N GLY A 118 5.20 -1.76 -14.77
CA GLY A 118 3.97 -1.01 -14.94
C GLY A 118 3.12 -1.07 -13.67
N PHE A 119 2.52 0.05 -13.29
CA PHE A 119 1.59 0.11 -12.17
C PHE A 119 0.38 0.99 -12.51
N SER A 120 -0.77 0.68 -11.94
CA SER A 120 -1.95 1.54 -12.00
C SER A 120 -2.09 2.40 -10.75
N SER A 121 -2.98 3.39 -10.80
CA SER A 121 -3.64 3.88 -9.59
C SER A 121 -4.54 2.80 -8.99
N SER A 122 -4.94 2.95 -7.72
CA SER A 122 -5.89 2.02 -7.09
C SER A 122 -7.14 1.84 -7.95
N LEU A 123 -7.50 0.60 -8.23
CA LEU A 123 -8.67 0.22 -9.02
C LEU A 123 -9.97 0.67 -8.36
N LEU A 124 -9.97 0.83 -7.03
CA LEU A 124 -11.11 1.31 -6.26
C LEU A 124 -11.55 2.71 -6.73
N SER A 125 -10.59 3.58 -7.06
CA SER A 125 -10.85 4.91 -7.64
C SER A 125 -11.53 4.85 -9.01
N ARG A 126 -11.47 3.70 -9.69
CA ARG A 126 -12.10 3.42 -10.99
C ARG A 126 -13.40 2.62 -10.86
N GLY A 127 -13.90 2.43 -9.63
CA GLY A 127 -15.14 1.68 -9.37
C GLY A 127 -15.00 0.16 -9.56
N THR A 128 -13.78 -0.38 -9.49
CA THR A 128 -13.54 -1.83 -9.56
C THR A 128 -12.48 -2.27 -8.56
N ASN A 129 -12.20 -3.57 -8.47
CA ASN A 129 -11.16 -4.13 -7.60
C ASN A 129 -10.58 -5.39 -8.25
N CYS A 130 -9.50 -5.95 -7.71
CA CYS A 130 -8.88 -7.14 -8.30
C CYS A 130 -9.81 -8.37 -8.30
N SER A 131 -10.73 -8.48 -7.34
CA SER A 131 -11.68 -9.60 -7.25
C SER A 131 -12.82 -9.56 -8.27
N ASN A 132 -13.04 -8.42 -8.92
CA ASN A 132 -14.05 -8.27 -9.97
C ASN A 132 -13.65 -8.91 -11.32
N PHE A 133 -12.44 -9.48 -11.41
CA PHE A 133 -12.03 -10.20 -12.61
C PHE A 133 -12.86 -11.47 -12.81
N ASN A 134 -13.38 -11.68 -14.01
CA ASN A 134 -14.17 -12.87 -14.33
C ASN A 134 -13.25 -14.05 -14.68
N PHE A 135 -12.93 -14.87 -13.68
CA PHE A 135 -12.06 -16.05 -13.83
C PHE A 135 -12.70 -17.18 -14.68
N ASN A 136 -14.03 -17.23 -14.78
CA ASN A 136 -14.73 -18.30 -15.50
C ASN A 136 -14.51 -18.22 -17.03
N LEU A 137 -14.21 -17.03 -17.56
CA LEU A 137 -13.87 -16.89 -18.98
C LEU A 137 -12.51 -17.51 -19.28
N VAL A 138 -11.52 -17.37 -18.38
CA VAL A 138 -10.15 -17.86 -18.58
C VAL A 138 -10.07 -19.39 -18.55
N GLU A 139 -10.85 -20.05 -17.69
CA GLU A 139 -10.93 -21.51 -17.67
C GLU A 139 -11.41 -22.05 -19.03
N SER A 140 -12.45 -21.46 -19.62
CA SER A 140 -13.00 -21.90 -20.91
C SER A 140 -11.99 -21.85 -22.06
N TYR A 141 -11.09 -20.86 -22.08
CA TYR A 141 -10.02 -20.75 -23.07
C TYR A 141 -8.83 -21.69 -22.78
N THR A 142 -8.52 -21.94 -21.50
CA THR A 142 -7.45 -22.86 -21.11
C THR A 142 -7.81 -24.30 -21.45
N TYR A 143 -9.07 -24.70 -21.26
CA TYR A 143 -9.57 -26.00 -21.71
C TYR A 143 -9.50 -26.18 -23.24
N GLN A 144 -9.69 -25.11 -24.03
CA GLN A 144 -9.54 -25.15 -25.49
C GLN A 144 -8.07 -25.34 -25.94
N LEU A 145 -7.10 -24.77 -25.23
CA LEU A 145 -5.67 -24.90 -25.57
C LEU A 145 -5.05 -26.23 -25.12
N SER A 146 -5.64 -26.91 -24.13
CA SER A 146 -5.19 -28.25 -23.69
C SER A 146 -5.71 -29.41 -24.55
N SER A 147 -6.56 -29.12 -25.54
CA SER A 147 -7.18 -30.11 -26.43
C SER A 147 -6.56 -30.19 -27.84
N GLU A 148 -5.40 -29.55 -28.06
CA GLU A 148 -4.61 -29.65 -29.29
C GLU A 148 -3.31 -30.43 -29.09
#